data_AF-A0A4C1UBQ9-F1
#
_entry.id   AF-A0A4C1UBQ9-F1
#
_cell.length_a   1.000
_cell.length_b   1.000
_cell.length_c   1.000
_cell.angle_alpha   90.00
_cell.angle_beta   90.00
_cell.angle_gamma   90.00
#
_symmetry.space_group_name_H-M   'P 1'
#
loop_
_entity.id
_entity.type
_entity.pdbx_description
1 polymer ?
#
loop_
_entity_poly.entity_id
_entity_poly.type
_entity_poly.pdbx_seq_one_letter_code
_entity_poly.pdbx_strand_id
1 'polypeptide(L)'
;MDWREKLFGKTLVKCDSPGAADGRFENVATAAALADCGEDGGDVVCGVYFSFANISDASDDFGPRLEEVYKIVHPRLKVVQVVLWAHVGTPEGLAEREAGFRRSLTGKPWFAVPFHDVDTKVNFLKPLSIVELRHRIRLDRPTLKFNLVPAEIFMNRI
;
A
#
# COMPACT_ATOMS: atom_id res chain seq x y z
N MET A 1 -10.85 -6.99 -18.94
CA MET A 1 -10.22 -7.50 -17.69
C MET A 1 -9.92 -6.29 -16.84
N ASP A 2 -10.46 -6.22 -15.62
CA ASP A 2 -10.45 -5.02 -14.78
C ASP A 2 -9.03 -4.63 -14.36
N TRP A 3 -8.60 -3.39 -14.62
CA TRP A 3 -7.24 -2.94 -14.33
C TRP A 3 -6.93 -2.97 -12.83
N ARG A 4 -7.95 -2.76 -11.97
CA ARG A 4 -7.80 -2.74 -10.51
C ARG A 4 -7.44 -4.13 -10.02
N GLU A 5 -8.12 -5.15 -10.54
CA GLU A 5 -7.84 -6.54 -10.20
C GLU A 5 -6.50 -7.02 -10.74
N LYS A 6 -6.10 -6.56 -11.93
CA LYS A 6 -4.76 -6.82 -12.47
C LYS A 6 -3.66 -6.21 -11.59
N LEU A 7 -3.90 -5.01 -11.08
CA LEU A 7 -2.90 -4.24 -10.34
C LEU A 7 -2.83 -4.65 -8.86
N PHE A 8 -3.96 -4.89 -8.21
CA PHE A 8 -4.04 -5.11 -6.75
C PHE A 8 -4.45 -6.54 -6.36
N GLY A 9 -4.71 -7.42 -7.32
CA GLY A 9 -5.30 -8.73 -7.08
C GLY A 9 -6.82 -8.65 -6.91
N LYS A 10 -7.47 -9.80 -6.67
CA LYS A 10 -8.95 -9.91 -6.61
C LYS A 10 -9.57 -9.37 -5.33
N THR A 11 -8.78 -9.31 -4.25
CA THR A 11 -9.27 -8.91 -2.93
C THR A 11 -8.31 -7.93 -2.27
N LEU A 12 -8.87 -6.97 -1.56
CA LEU A 12 -8.15 -6.01 -0.73
C LEU A 12 -8.52 -6.21 0.74
N VAL A 13 -7.57 -5.92 1.61
CA VAL A 13 -7.77 -5.81 3.06
C VAL A 13 -8.41 -4.46 3.37
N LYS A 14 -9.48 -4.45 4.16
CA LYS A 14 -10.11 -3.24 4.68
C LYS A 14 -9.52 -2.87 6.04
N CYS A 15 -8.72 -1.80 6.10
CA CYS A 15 -7.91 -1.48 7.28
C CYS A 15 -8.70 -0.90 8.46
N ASP A 16 -9.90 -0.36 8.21
CA ASP A 16 -10.83 0.18 9.19
C ASP A 16 -11.91 -0.85 9.63
N SER A 17 -11.68 -2.15 9.41
CA SER A 17 -12.59 -3.21 9.82
C SER A 17 -12.82 -3.19 11.35
N PRO A 18 -14.00 -3.56 11.87
CA PRO A 18 -14.28 -3.57 13.32
C PRO A 18 -13.28 -4.39 14.15
N GLY A 19 -12.69 -5.44 13.57
CA GLY A 19 -11.65 -6.28 14.20
C GLY A 19 -10.20 -5.84 13.94
N ALA A 20 -9.97 -4.73 13.23
CA ALA A 20 -8.64 -4.30 12.82
C ALA A 20 -7.73 -3.95 14.01
N ALA A 21 -8.32 -3.52 15.13
CA ALA A 21 -7.62 -3.29 16.40
C ALA A 21 -7.01 -4.59 16.97
N ASP A 22 -7.64 -5.74 16.70
CA ASP A 22 -7.17 -7.08 17.10
C ASP A 22 -6.37 -7.77 15.99
N GLY A 23 -5.99 -7.04 14.94
CA GLY A 23 -5.29 -7.58 13.78
C GLY A 23 -6.14 -8.52 12.90
N ARG A 24 -7.47 -8.50 13.09
CA ARG A 24 -8.44 -9.23 12.25
C ARG A 24 -9.02 -8.28 11.23
N PHE A 25 -8.58 -8.42 9.99
CA PHE A 25 -9.05 -7.59 8.90
C PHE A 25 -10.04 -8.35 8.01
N GLU A 26 -11.03 -7.64 7.50
CA GLU A 26 -11.94 -8.16 6.49
C GLU A 26 -11.33 -7.98 5.09
N ASN A 27 -11.60 -8.93 4.20
CA ASN A 27 -11.27 -8.82 2.79
C ASN A 27 -12.51 -8.39 2.01
N VAL A 28 -12.31 -7.49 1.07
CA VAL A 28 -13.34 -7.00 0.16
C VAL A 28 -12.90 -7.21 -1.29
N ALA A 29 -13.85 -7.39 -2.21
CA ALA A 29 -13.53 -7.53 -3.63
C ALA A 29 -12.92 -6.22 -4.15
N THR A 30 -11.79 -6.30 -4.87
CA THR A 30 -11.07 -5.13 -5.37
C THR A 30 -11.94 -4.26 -6.27
N ALA A 31 -12.71 -4.88 -7.17
CA ALA A 31 -13.63 -4.15 -8.05
C ALA A 31 -14.71 -3.37 -7.30
N ALA A 32 -15.18 -3.89 -6.14
CA ALA A 32 -16.16 -3.20 -5.30
C ALA A 32 -15.52 -2.09 -4.47
N ALA A 33 -14.34 -2.33 -3.89
CA ALA A 33 -13.63 -1.38 -3.04
C ALA A 33 -13.17 -0.13 -3.81
N LEU A 34 -12.82 -0.31 -5.08
CA LEU A 34 -12.29 0.74 -5.95
C LEU A 34 -13.25 1.05 -7.11
N ALA A 35 -14.55 0.79 -6.94
CA ALA A 35 -15.58 1.00 -7.95
C ALA A 35 -15.56 2.43 -8.52
N ASP A 36 -15.32 3.41 -7.64
CA ASP A 36 -15.30 4.84 -7.95
C ASP A 36 -14.00 5.31 -8.65
N CYS A 37 -12.96 4.47 -8.67
CA CYS A 37 -11.70 4.77 -9.33
C CYS A 37 -11.81 4.49 -10.84
N GLY A 38 -11.99 5.54 -11.64
CA GLY A 38 -12.14 5.46 -13.10
C GLY A 38 -10.86 5.77 -13.88
N GLU A 39 -10.76 5.24 -15.10
CA GLU A 39 -9.67 5.51 -16.08
C GLU A 39 -9.87 6.84 -16.85
N ASP A 40 -11.10 7.37 -16.92
CA ASP A 40 -11.47 8.52 -17.77
C ASP A 40 -12.17 9.63 -16.96
N GLY A 41 -11.44 10.32 -16.08
CA GLY A 41 -11.92 11.56 -15.45
C GLY A 41 -12.93 11.38 -14.30
N GLY A 42 -12.93 10.23 -13.65
CA GLY A 42 -13.63 10.08 -12.36
C GLY A 42 -13.05 11.02 -11.32
N ASP A 43 -13.90 11.64 -10.49
CA ASP A 43 -13.48 12.62 -9.47
C ASP A 43 -12.66 11.99 -8.32
N VAL A 44 -12.48 10.66 -8.33
CA VAL A 44 -11.80 9.89 -7.29
C VAL A 44 -10.50 9.31 -7.82
N VAL A 45 -9.39 9.86 -7.32
CA VAL A 45 -8.03 9.40 -7.62
C VAL A 45 -7.71 8.13 -6.83
N CYS A 46 -7.10 7.13 -7.49
CA CYS A 46 -6.55 5.95 -6.83
C CYS A 46 -5.03 6.11 -6.63
N GLY A 47 -4.60 6.23 -5.37
CA GLY A 47 -3.20 6.29 -4.98
C GLY A 47 -2.68 4.96 -4.43
N VAL A 48 -1.44 4.63 -4.75
CA VAL A 48 -0.72 3.46 -4.22
C VAL A 48 0.29 3.92 -3.19
N TYR A 49 0.14 3.49 -1.93
CA TYR A 49 1.03 3.85 -0.83
C TYR A 49 1.98 2.68 -0.50
N PHE A 50 3.27 2.84 -0.78
CA PHE A 50 4.30 1.88 -0.40
C PHE A 50 4.77 2.13 1.03
N SER A 51 4.74 1.07 1.84
CA SER A 51 5.19 1.07 3.23
C SER A 51 5.98 -0.19 3.53
N PHE A 52 6.63 -0.26 4.69
CA PHE A 52 7.45 -1.41 5.08
C PHE A 52 7.03 -1.96 6.43
N ALA A 53 6.88 -3.28 6.52
CA ALA A 53 6.49 -3.95 7.77
C ALA A 53 7.57 -3.91 8.86
N ASN A 54 8.83 -3.65 8.49
CA ASN A 54 10.01 -3.73 9.35
C ASN A 54 10.73 -2.39 9.59
N ILE A 55 10.15 -1.27 9.15
CA ILE A 55 10.66 0.06 9.50
C ILE A 55 9.94 0.50 10.77
N SER A 56 10.69 0.95 11.77
CA SER A 56 10.13 1.39 13.05
C SER A 56 9.19 2.59 12.84
N ASP A 57 8.10 2.63 13.61
CA ASP A 57 7.09 3.71 13.58
C ASP A 57 7.73 5.11 13.76
N ALA A 58 8.90 5.18 14.39
CA ALA A 58 9.67 6.41 14.59
C ALA A 58 10.30 7.00 13.31
N SER A 59 10.33 6.25 12.20
CA SER A 59 10.94 6.68 10.94
C SER A 59 9.93 6.90 9.81
N ASP A 60 8.63 6.65 10.03
CA ASP A 60 7.59 6.83 9.02
C ASP A 60 6.63 7.99 9.36
N ASP A 61 7.11 9.22 9.14
CA ASP A 61 6.27 10.42 9.25
C ASP A 61 5.27 10.56 8.09
N PHE A 62 5.37 9.72 7.05
CA PHE A 62 4.53 9.85 5.87
C PHE A 62 3.13 9.27 6.12
N GLY A 63 3.02 8.13 6.80
CA GLY A 63 1.73 7.51 7.13
C GLY A 63 0.76 8.49 7.82
N PRO A 64 1.13 9.09 8.97
CA PRO A 64 0.28 10.06 9.68
C PRO A 64 -0.09 11.27 8.82
N ARG A 65 0.86 11.81 8.06
CA ARG A 65 0.60 12.95 7.16
C ARG A 65 -0.33 12.59 6.01
N LEU A 66 -0.23 11.37 5.48
CA LEU A 66 -1.14 10.86 4.47
C LEU A 66 -2.55 10.72 5.03
N GLU A 67 -2.71 10.29 6.29
CA GLU A 67 -4.03 10.24 6.95
C GLU A 67 -4.67 11.62 7.09
N GLU A 68 -3.89 12.64 7.47
CA GLU A 68 -4.37 14.02 7.53
C GLU A 68 -4.87 14.50 6.16
N VAL A 69 -4.06 14.29 5.11
CA VAL A 69 -4.45 14.65 3.74
C VAL A 69 -5.67 13.86 3.30
N TYR A 70 -5.71 12.55 3.57
CA TYR A 70 -6.81 11.66 3.22
C TYR A 70 -8.12 12.18 3.79
N LYS A 71 -8.15 12.58 5.07
CA LYS A 71 -9.34 13.16 5.72
C LYS A 71 -9.81 14.45 5.06
N ILE A 72 -8.89 15.29 4.58
CA ILE A 72 -9.21 16.57 3.94
C ILE A 72 -9.81 16.35 2.54
N VAL A 73 -9.27 15.39 1.78
CA VAL A 73 -9.64 15.20 0.36
C VAL A 73 -10.68 14.10 0.13
N HIS A 74 -11.02 13.31 1.15
CA HIS A 74 -12.06 12.30 1.06
C HIS A 74 -13.41 12.92 0.65
N PRO A 75 -14.17 12.32 -0.28
CA PRO A 75 -14.02 10.98 -0.88
C PRO A 75 -13.17 10.92 -2.16
N ARG A 76 -12.52 12.02 -2.57
CA ARG A 76 -11.83 12.17 -3.87
C ARG A 76 -10.49 11.44 -3.98
N LEU A 77 -10.06 10.77 -2.91
CA LEU A 77 -8.86 9.93 -2.90
C LEU A 77 -9.19 8.57 -2.30
N LYS A 78 -8.85 7.51 -3.02
CA LYS A 78 -8.72 6.15 -2.49
C LYS A 78 -7.24 5.80 -2.40
N VAL A 79 -6.87 5.14 -1.32
CA VAL A 79 -5.49 4.69 -1.11
C VAL A 79 -5.50 3.17 -1.01
N VAL A 80 -4.54 2.55 -1.71
CA VAL A 80 -4.20 1.14 -1.51
C VAL A 80 -2.77 1.06 -1.02
N GLN A 81 -2.60 0.60 0.21
CA GLN A 81 -1.30 0.41 0.82
C GLN A 81 -0.68 -0.94 0.36
N VAL A 82 0.50 -0.86 -0.20
CA VAL A 82 1.35 -2.01 -0.54
C VAL A 82 2.44 -2.09 0.52
N VAL A 83 2.22 -2.98 1.48
CA VAL A 83 3.20 -3.24 2.55
C VAL A 83 4.24 -4.24 2.05
N LEU A 84 5.47 -3.77 1.95
CA LEU A 84 6.65 -4.52 1.54
C LEU A 84 7.46 -4.96 2.77
N TRP A 85 8.42 -5.87 2.55
CA TRP A 85 9.43 -6.23 3.53
C TRP A 85 10.80 -6.17 2.86
N ALA A 86 11.74 -5.47 3.49
CA ALA A 86 13.10 -5.44 2.98
C ALA A 86 13.83 -6.71 3.45
N HIS A 87 14.31 -7.54 2.52
CA HIS A 87 15.28 -8.57 2.83
C HIS A 87 16.63 -7.90 3.12
N VAL A 88 16.90 -7.57 4.38
CA VAL A 88 18.23 -7.12 4.79
C VAL A 88 18.63 -7.79 6.09
N GLY A 89 19.04 -9.04 6.02
CA GLY A 89 19.86 -9.69 7.06
C GLY A 89 19.28 -9.78 8.48
N THR A 90 18.03 -9.39 8.72
CA THR A 90 17.41 -9.50 10.04
C THR A 90 16.85 -10.90 10.23
N PRO A 91 17.02 -11.50 11.43
CA PRO A 91 16.51 -12.83 11.77
C PRO A 91 14.97 -12.89 11.90
N GLU A 92 14.25 -11.83 11.49
CA GLU A 92 12.80 -11.75 11.57
C GLU A 92 12.16 -12.82 10.69
N GLY A 93 11.46 -13.74 11.34
CA GLY A 93 10.64 -14.77 10.73
C GLY A 93 9.36 -14.21 10.14
N LEU A 94 8.59 -15.11 9.51
CA LEU A 94 7.32 -14.76 8.88
C LEU A 94 6.32 -14.12 9.87
N ALA A 95 6.34 -14.56 11.13
CA ALA A 95 5.45 -14.08 12.18
C ALA A 95 5.71 -12.61 12.55
N GLU A 96 6.97 -12.19 12.70
CA GLU A 96 7.27 -10.77 13.00
C GLU A 96 6.88 -9.86 11.83
N ARG A 97 7.09 -10.32 10.59
CA ARG A 97 6.69 -9.58 9.39
C ARG A 97 5.18 -9.43 9.27
N GLU A 98 4.45 -10.50 9.56
CA GLU A 98 2.98 -10.45 9.57
C GLU A 98 2.47 -9.56 10.71
N ALA A 99 3.11 -9.59 11.88
CA ALA A 99 2.80 -8.67 12.97
C ALA A 99 3.07 -7.21 12.59
N GLY A 100 4.19 -6.92 11.92
CA GLY A 100 4.51 -5.60 11.38
C GLY A 100 3.50 -5.14 10.33
N PHE A 101 3.11 -6.03 9.42
CA PHE A 101 2.03 -5.80 8.48
C PHE A 101 0.74 -5.38 9.21
N ARG A 102 0.28 -6.19 10.17
CA ARG A 102 -0.95 -5.88 10.93
C ARG A 102 -0.87 -4.52 11.61
N ARG A 103 0.23 -4.23 12.31
CA ARG A 103 0.45 -2.93 12.98
C ARG A 103 0.38 -1.75 12.00
N SER A 104 0.98 -1.89 10.82
CA SER A 104 0.98 -0.82 9.81
C SER A 104 -0.41 -0.48 9.26
N LEU A 105 -1.35 -1.43 9.34
CA LEU A 105 -2.71 -1.29 8.83
C LEU A 105 -3.72 -0.87 9.90
N THR A 106 -3.48 -1.21 11.17
CA THR A 106 -4.44 -0.95 12.26
C THR A 106 -4.80 0.53 12.33
N GLY A 107 -6.10 0.82 12.21
CA GLY A 107 -6.66 2.18 12.33
C GLY A 107 -6.51 3.04 11.08
N LYS A 108 -5.97 2.50 9.97
CA LYS A 108 -5.86 3.27 8.72
C LYS A 108 -7.20 3.32 7.96
N PRO A 109 -7.58 4.47 7.37
CA PRO A 109 -8.89 4.65 6.73
C PRO A 109 -8.95 4.15 5.27
N TRP A 110 -8.01 3.28 4.86
CA TRP A 110 -7.82 2.90 3.46
C TRP A 110 -7.72 1.38 3.28
N PHE A 111 -7.39 0.94 2.07
CA PHE A 111 -7.25 -0.48 1.76
C PHE A 111 -5.79 -0.92 1.72
N ALA A 112 -5.53 -2.22 1.77
CA ALA A 112 -4.19 -2.77 1.57
C ALA A 112 -4.18 -4.06 0.75
N VAL A 113 -3.07 -4.33 0.05
CA VAL A 113 -2.87 -5.62 -0.60
C VAL A 113 -2.64 -6.70 0.48
N PRO A 114 -3.29 -7.88 0.40
CA PRO A 114 -3.15 -8.93 1.40
C PRO A 114 -1.69 -9.32 1.70
N PHE A 115 -1.41 -9.71 2.94
CA PHE A 115 -0.05 -10.07 3.36
C PHE A 115 0.57 -11.15 2.47
N HIS A 116 -0.20 -12.22 2.22
CA HIS A 116 0.23 -13.39 1.45
C HIS A 116 0.19 -13.21 -0.08
N ASP A 117 -0.31 -12.08 -0.59
CA ASP A 117 -0.30 -11.82 -2.03
C ASP A 117 1.06 -11.27 -2.48
N VAL A 118 2.03 -12.19 -2.50
CA VAL A 118 3.42 -11.89 -2.87
C VAL A 118 3.52 -11.56 -4.35
N ASP A 119 2.76 -12.24 -5.21
CA ASP A 119 2.80 -12.04 -6.66
C ASP A 119 2.38 -10.63 -7.04
N THR A 120 1.28 -10.13 -6.48
CA THR A 120 0.85 -8.74 -6.67
C THR A 120 1.93 -7.76 -6.22
N LYS A 121 2.52 -7.96 -5.04
CA LYS A 121 3.61 -7.10 -4.52
C LYS A 121 4.85 -7.12 -5.42
N VAL A 122 5.24 -8.29 -5.91
CA VAL A 122 6.37 -8.44 -6.84
C VAL A 122 6.06 -7.75 -8.17
N ASN A 123 4.81 -7.84 -8.66
CA ASN A 123 4.39 -7.16 -9.89
C ASN A 123 4.47 -5.64 -9.78
N PHE A 124 4.20 -5.05 -8.61
CA PHE A 124 4.46 -3.61 -8.38
C PHE A 124 5.94 -3.23 -8.49
N LEU A 125 6.84 -4.13 -8.10
CA LEU A 125 8.27 -3.88 -8.09
C LEU A 125 8.91 -4.09 -9.47
N LYS A 126 8.38 -5.00 -10.31
CA LYS A 126 8.89 -5.27 -11.68
C LYS A 126 9.08 -4.02 -12.56
N PRO A 127 8.10 -3.10 -12.67
CA PRO A 127 8.25 -1.91 -13.50
C PRO A 127 9.17 -0.86 -12.89
N LEU A 128 9.41 -0.91 -11.58
CA LEU A 128 10.32 -0.01 -10.89
C LEU A 128 11.73 -0.59 -11.04
N SER A 129 12.60 0.04 -11.83
CA SER A 129 13.94 -0.51 -12.05
C SER A 129 14.63 -0.75 -10.70
N ILE A 130 15.31 -1.90 -10.53
CA ILE A 130 16.04 -2.22 -9.29
C ILE A 130 16.97 -1.07 -8.88
N VAL A 131 17.45 -0.27 -9.84
CA VAL A 131 18.30 0.91 -9.62
C VAL A 131 17.52 2.13 -9.11
N GLU A 132 16.29 2.38 -9.59
CA GLU A 132 15.41 3.42 -9.03
C GLU A 132 14.92 3.06 -7.64
N LEU A 133 14.56 1.79 -7.40
CA LEU A 133 14.27 1.31 -6.05
C LEU A 133 15.50 1.47 -5.16
N ARG A 134 16.72 1.14 -5.60
CA ARG A 134 17.94 1.27 -4.77
C ARG A 134 18.39 2.72 -4.51
N HIS A 135 18.13 3.66 -5.43
CA HIS A 135 18.44 5.08 -5.21
C HIS A 135 17.35 5.82 -4.41
N ARG A 136 16.09 5.37 -4.47
CA ARG A 136 14.98 5.91 -3.69
C ARG A 136 14.85 5.23 -2.30
N ILE A 137 15.33 3.99 -2.19
CA ILE A 137 15.51 3.19 -0.96
C ILE A 137 17.00 3.20 -0.60
N ARG A 138 17.60 4.39 -0.47
CA ARG A 138 18.84 4.54 0.28
C ARG A 138 18.41 4.84 1.71
N LEU A 139 18.44 3.82 2.56
CA LEU A 139 18.09 3.82 4.00
C LEU A 139 19.00 4.71 4.86
N ASP A 140 19.64 5.71 4.27
CA ASP A 140 20.55 6.62 4.91
C ASP A 140 20.26 8.04 4.38
N ARG A 141 19.37 8.73 5.11
CA ARG A 141 19.00 10.16 5.10
C ARG A 141 17.50 10.45 4.93
N PRO A 142 16.95 11.43 5.69
CA PRO A 142 15.54 11.75 5.72
C PRO A 142 15.21 12.60 4.49
N THR A 143 14.97 11.97 3.34
CA THR A 143 14.40 12.69 2.20
C THR A 143 13.37 11.83 1.50
N LEU A 144 12.11 12.07 1.85
CA LEU A 144 10.93 11.78 1.04
C LEU A 144 11.25 11.92 -0.46
N LYS A 145 10.85 10.94 -1.27
CA LYS A 145 10.36 11.18 -2.62
C LYS A 145 9.49 10.00 -3.09
N PHE A 146 8.19 10.16 -2.82
CA PHE A 146 7.03 9.44 -3.35
C PHE A 146 6.78 8.02 -2.80
N ASN A 147 6.26 7.96 -1.57
CA ASN A 147 5.61 6.75 -1.07
C ASN A 147 4.18 6.60 -1.61
N LEU A 148 3.52 7.69 -2.04
CA LEU A 148 2.23 7.65 -2.73
C LEU A 148 2.41 7.94 -4.23
N VAL A 149 1.93 7.03 -5.08
CA VAL A 149 2.06 7.09 -6.54
C VAL A 149 0.68 6.90 -7.18
N PRO A 150 0.27 7.73 -8.17
CA PRO A 150 -0.95 7.48 -8.93
C PRO A 150 -0.97 6.08 -9.56
N ALA A 151 -2.09 5.37 -9.45
CA ALA A 151 -2.22 4.01 -9.98
C ALA A 151 -2.02 3.94 -11.51
N GLU A 152 -2.37 5.01 -12.23
CA GLU A 152 -2.24 5.15 -13.69
C GLU A 152 -0.80 4.94 -14.19
N ILE A 153 0.20 5.27 -13.37
CA ILE A 153 1.62 5.05 -13.71
C ILE A 153 1.92 3.56 -13.90
N PHE A 154 1.23 2.69 -13.15
CA PHE A 154 1.39 1.25 -13.27
C PHE A 154 0.56 0.67 -14.41
N MET A 155 -0.60 1.27 -14.72
CA MET A 155 -1.50 0.78 -15.79
C MET A 155 -0.84 0.71 -17.15
N ASN A 156 0.01 1.69 -17.49
CA ASN A 156 0.75 1.71 -18.76
C ASN A 156 1.85 0.63 -18.87
N ARG A 157 2.05 -0.20 -17.83
CA ARG A 157 3.13 -1.19 -17.72
C ARG A 157 2.64 -2.62 -17.45
N ILE A 158 1.33 -2.84 -17.38
CA ILE A 158 0.67 -4.16 -17.18
C ILE A 158 -0.27 -4.48 -18.35
#